data_AF-A0AAN8FDW5-F1
#
_entry.id   AF-A0AAN8FDW5-F1
#
_cell.length_a   1.000
_cell.length_b   1.000
_cell.length_c   1.000
_cell.angle_alpha   90.00
_cell.angle_beta   90.00
_cell.angle_gamma   90.00
#
_symmetry.space_group_name_H-M   'P 1'
#
loop_
_entity.id
_entity.type
_entity.pdbx_description
1 polymer ?
#
loop_
_entity_poly.entity_id
_entity_poly.type
_entity_poly.pdbx_seq_one_letter_code
_entity_poly.pdbx_strand_id
1 'polypeptide(L)'
;MVNVDGPALEALVSFCYTGKIKINDVNVVSILPAACLLQLHEVQEMCCNFLKKKLNSSNCLGIRAFADTYSCRELRCCADKYILHNFQDVIGNEDFILLPVNQLLKLFSSDELRAKSEEDVSIQRNALFSDAYCFSKV
;
A
#
# COMPACT_ATOMS: atom_id res chain seq x y z
N MET A 1 -4.55 -2.77 -20.06
CA MET A 1 -3.78 -1.64 -20.60
C MET A 1 -3.68 -0.62 -19.48
N VAL A 2 -2.48 -0.20 -19.08
CA VAL A 2 -2.32 0.87 -18.08
C VAL A 2 -2.83 2.15 -18.72
N ASN A 3 -3.91 2.71 -18.19
CA ASN A 3 -4.40 4.02 -18.64
C ASN A 3 -3.54 5.08 -17.94
N VAL A 4 -2.74 5.82 -18.71
CA VAL A 4 -1.94 6.92 -18.20
C VAL A 4 -2.74 8.20 -18.38
N ASP A 5 -2.99 8.88 -17.26
CA ASP A 5 -3.68 10.16 -17.25
C ASP A 5 -2.87 11.21 -18.04
N GLY A 6 -3.54 11.96 -18.94
CA GLY A 6 -2.90 12.95 -19.80
C GLY A 6 -2.09 14.00 -19.02
N PRO A 7 -2.66 14.63 -17.98
CA PRO A 7 -1.94 15.53 -17.08
C PRO A 7 -0.71 14.91 -16.41
N ALA A 8 -0.77 13.64 -16.01
CA ALA A 8 0.38 12.96 -15.41
C ALA A 8 1.52 12.79 -16.44
N LEU A 9 1.18 12.43 -17.68
CA LEU A 9 2.16 12.33 -18.77
C LEU A 9 2.79 13.69 -19.08
N GLU A 10 1.97 14.75 -19.19
CA GLU A 10 2.46 16.11 -19.42
C GLU A 10 3.44 16.56 -18.33
N ALA A 11 3.13 16.28 -17.06
CA ALA A 11 4.02 16.60 -15.94
C ALA A 11 5.36 15.83 -16.03
N LEU A 12 5.34 14.56 -16.43
CA LEU A 12 6.55 13.76 -16.61
C LEU A 12 7.39 14.21 -17.80
N VAL A 13 6.76 14.59 -18.91
CA VAL A 13 7.48 15.17 -20.06
C VAL A 13 8.13 16.49 -19.66
N SER A 14 7.38 17.36 -18.97
CA SER A 14 7.92 18.64 -18.45
C SER A 14 9.10 18.41 -17.49
N PHE A 15 9.04 17.37 -16.65
CA PHE A 15 10.15 16.95 -15.81
C PHE A 15 11.39 16.58 -16.63
N CYS A 16 11.27 15.80 -17.71
CA CYS A 16 12.41 15.44 -18.56
C CYS A 16 13.15 16.65 -19.14
N TYR A 17 12.45 17.76 -19.40
CA TYR A 17 13.05 19.00 -19.91
C TYR A 17 13.55 19.95 -18.82
N THR A 18 12.92 19.96 -17.64
CA THR A 18 13.18 20.97 -16.60
C THR A 18 13.88 20.44 -15.36
N GLY A 19 13.91 19.13 -15.17
CA GLY A 19 14.35 18.45 -13.94
C GLY A 19 13.46 18.71 -12.72
N LYS A 20 12.25 19.27 -12.90
CA LYS A 20 11.36 19.66 -11.81
C LYS A 20 9.97 19.06 -11.97
N ILE A 21 9.44 18.49 -10.89
CA ILE A 21 8.07 17.97 -10.83
C ILE A 21 7.46 18.28 -9.47
N LYS A 22 6.15 18.60 -9.47
CA LYS A 22 5.38 18.84 -8.24
C LYS A 22 4.45 17.66 -7.97
N ILE A 23 4.70 16.95 -6.88
CA ILE A 23 3.89 15.83 -6.42
C ILE A 23 2.95 16.30 -5.31
N ASN A 24 1.69 15.85 -5.33
CA ASN A 24 0.65 16.14 -4.36
C ASN A 24 -0.29 14.94 -4.18
N ASP A 25 -1.23 15.04 -3.23
CA ASP A 25 -2.14 13.94 -2.86
C ASP A 25 -3.07 13.51 -4.01
N VAL A 26 -3.34 14.39 -4.97
CA VAL A 26 -4.24 14.11 -6.10
C VAL A 26 -3.50 13.46 -7.25
N ASN A 27 -2.28 13.94 -7.56
CA ASN A 27 -1.56 13.50 -8.76
C ASN A 27 -0.64 12.30 -8.53
N VAL A 28 -0.23 12.02 -7.28
CA VAL A 28 0.74 10.95 -6.99
C VAL A 28 0.27 9.58 -7.47
N VAL A 29 -1.04 9.33 -7.40
CA VAL A 29 -1.67 8.07 -7.83
C VAL A 29 -1.63 7.90 -9.35
N SER A 30 -1.63 8.98 -10.12
CA SER A 30 -1.52 8.96 -11.58
C SER A 30 -0.08 9.06 -12.07
N ILE A 31 0.78 9.77 -11.33
CA ILE A 31 2.20 9.99 -11.68
C ILE A 31 3.02 8.72 -11.44
N LEU A 32 2.87 8.03 -10.30
CA LEU A 32 3.69 6.85 -10.01
C LEU A 32 3.57 5.75 -11.07
N PRO A 33 2.35 5.35 -11.52
CA PRO A 33 2.20 4.34 -12.58
C PRO A 33 2.87 4.74 -13.88
N ALA A 34 2.72 6.01 -14.27
CA ALA A 34 3.30 6.56 -15.48
C ALA A 34 4.83 6.63 -15.38
N ALA A 35 5.37 7.04 -14.22
CA ALA A 35 6.81 7.03 -13.95
C ALA A 35 7.39 5.61 -13.94
N CYS A 36 6.64 4.62 -13.43
CA CYS A 36 7.02 3.20 -13.50
C CYS A 36 7.04 2.70 -14.95
N LEU A 37 6.01 3.03 -15.75
CA LEU A 37 5.93 2.65 -17.15
C LEU A 37 7.07 3.24 -17.99
N LEU A 38 7.38 4.52 -17.76
CA LEU A 38 8.44 5.25 -18.46
C LEU A 38 9.83 5.05 -17.85
N GLN A 39 9.95 4.24 -16.79
CA GLN A 39 11.20 3.93 -16.09
C GLN A 39 11.94 5.17 -15.55
N LEU A 40 11.19 6.20 -15.14
CA LEU A 40 11.72 7.41 -14.51
C LEU A 40 11.96 7.18 -13.02
N HIS A 41 13.06 6.51 -12.68
CA HIS A 41 13.36 6.07 -11.31
C HIS A 41 13.40 7.19 -10.27
N GLU A 42 13.95 8.36 -10.60
CA GLU A 42 14.00 9.50 -9.68
C GLU A 42 12.58 9.95 -9.27
N VAL A 43 11.67 10.04 -10.23
CA VAL A 43 10.27 10.40 -9.96
C VAL A 43 9.55 9.29 -9.18
N GLN A 44 9.82 8.02 -9.50
CA GLN A 44 9.28 6.89 -8.74
C GLN A 44 9.68 6.97 -7.26
N GLU A 45 10.96 7.27 -6.99
CA GLU A 45 11.47 7.40 -5.63
C GLU A 45 10.83 8.59 -4.90
N MET A 46 10.72 9.75 -5.56
CA MET A 46 10.03 10.91 -5.00
C MET A 46 8.55 10.61 -4.66
N CYS A 47 7.83 9.94 -5.55
CA CYS A 47 6.45 9.51 -5.31
C CYS A 47 6.36 8.51 -4.14
N CYS A 48 7.25 7.51 -4.10
CA CYS A 48 7.31 6.55 -2.99
C CYS A 48 7.59 7.24 -1.66
N ASN A 49 8.54 8.17 -1.61
CA ASN A 49 8.87 8.93 -0.41
C ASN A 49 7.74 9.86 0.03
N PHE A 50 6.99 10.43 -0.91
CA PHE A 50 5.77 11.18 -0.61
C PHE A 50 4.71 10.28 0.04
N LEU A 51 4.45 9.11 -0.54
CA LEU A 51 3.46 8.15 -0.01
C LEU A 51 3.87 7.58 1.36
N LYS A 52 5.15 7.28 1.58
CA LYS A 52 5.67 6.84 2.89
C LYS A 52 5.32 7.84 4.00
N LYS A 53 5.44 9.15 3.73
CA LYS A 53 5.12 10.23 4.70
C LYS A 53 3.62 10.43 4.95
N LYS A 54 2.77 9.87 4.08
CA LYS A 54 1.31 10.01 4.14
C LYS A 54 0.61 8.76 4.65
N LEU A 55 1.36 7.71 5.02
CA LEU A 55 0.81 6.49 5.60
C LEU A 55 -0.02 6.79 6.85
N ASN A 56 -1.24 6.27 6.88
CA ASN A 56 -2.14 6.32 8.02
C ASN A 56 -3.00 5.03 8.07
N SER A 57 -3.77 4.84 9.14
CA SER A 57 -4.60 3.64 9.33
C SER A 57 -5.66 3.45 8.23
N SER A 58 -6.20 4.54 7.67
CA SER A 58 -7.22 4.45 6.62
C SER A 58 -6.67 4.17 5.22
N ASN A 59 -5.43 4.55 4.91
CA ASN A 59 -4.85 4.44 3.57
C ASN A 59 -3.74 3.39 3.44
N CYS A 60 -3.23 2.84 4.54
CA CYS A 60 -2.06 1.96 4.52
C CYS A 60 -2.27 0.70 3.65
N LEU A 61 -3.47 0.11 3.68
CA LEU A 61 -3.82 -1.05 2.86
C LEU A 61 -3.83 -0.73 1.36
N GLY A 62 -4.42 0.41 1.00
CA GLY A 62 -4.43 0.90 -0.38
C GLY A 62 -3.03 1.22 -0.89
N ILE A 63 -2.22 1.92 -0.08
CA ILE A 63 -0.82 2.24 -0.43
C ILE A 63 0.02 0.96 -0.57
N ARG A 64 -0.18 -0.03 0.31
CA ARG A 64 0.49 -1.33 0.22
C ARG A 64 0.14 -2.06 -1.08
N ALA A 65 -1.14 -2.15 -1.43
CA ALA A 65 -1.59 -2.79 -2.67
C ALA A 65 -1.08 -2.05 -3.92
N PHE A 66 -1.07 -0.72 -3.85
CA PHE A 66 -0.51 0.14 -4.89
C PHE A 66 0.99 -0.11 -5.07
N ALA A 67 1.74 -0.18 -3.98
CA ALA A 67 3.16 -0.50 -4.00
C ALA A 67 3.46 -1.90 -4.55
N ASP A 68 2.63 -2.90 -4.23
CA ASP A 68 2.76 -4.27 -4.76
C ASP A 68 2.50 -4.29 -6.28
N THR A 69 1.48 -3.56 -6.75
CA THR A 69 1.12 -3.47 -8.18
C THR A 69 2.26 -2.90 -9.02
N TYR A 70 2.93 -1.85 -8.53
CA TYR A 70 4.03 -1.20 -9.24
C TYR A 70 5.42 -1.66 -8.78
N SER A 71 5.49 -2.79 -8.06
CA SER A 71 6.74 -3.40 -7.58
C SER A 71 7.65 -2.46 -6.77
N CYS A 72 7.07 -1.48 -6.10
CA CYS A 72 7.75 -0.51 -5.25
C CYS A 72 8.07 -1.14 -3.88
N ARG A 73 9.11 -1.97 -3.83
CA ARG A 73 9.43 -2.85 -2.68
C ARG A 73 9.61 -2.10 -1.36
N GLU A 74 10.29 -0.95 -1.38
CA GLU A 74 10.52 -0.18 -0.15
C GLU A 74 9.24 0.44 0.40
N LEU A 75 8.39 1.00 -0.47
CA LEU A 75 7.10 1.55 -0.07
C LEU A 75 6.22 0.44 0.50
N ARG A 76 6.21 -0.74 -0.14
CA ARG A 76 5.50 -1.92 0.34
C ARG A 76 5.99 -2.32 1.73
N CYS A 77 7.31 -2.43 1.94
CA CYS A 77 7.89 -2.78 3.24
C CYS A 77 7.56 -1.75 4.34
N CYS A 78 7.59 -0.46 4.02
CA CYS A 78 7.15 0.58 4.96
C CYS A 78 5.67 0.44 5.32
N ALA A 79 4.81 0.19 4.32
CA ALA A 79 3.39 0.00 4.54
C ALA A 79 3.09 -1.26 5.35
N ASP A 80 3.78 -2.38 5.05
CA ASP A 80 3.72 -3.63 5.82
C ASP A 80 4.03 -3.34 7.30
N LYS A 81 5.18 -2.74 7.59
CA LYS A 81 5.58 -2.37 8.96
C LYS A 81 4.56 -1.49 9.67
N TYR A 82 3.99 -0.52 8.96
CA TYR A 82 2.97 0.35 9.52
C TYR A 82 1.69 -0.43 9.88
N ILE A 83 1.25 -1.33 8.99
CA ILE A 83 0.07 -2.17 9.21
C ILE A 83 0.29 -3.09 10.41
N LEU A 84 1.46 -3.72 10.51
CA LEU A 84 1.77 -4.61 11.64
C LEU A 84 1.84 -3.83 12.96
N HIS A 85 2.41 -2.63 12.95
CA HIS A 85 2.51 -1.81 14.15
C HIS A 85 1.15 -1.31 14.66
N ASN A 86 0.24 -0.97 13.75
CA ASN A 86 -1.07 -0.40 14.07
C ASN A 86 -2.20 -1.38 13.73
N PHE A 87 -1.94 -2.68 13.89
CA PHE A 87 -2.81 -3.74 13.39
C PHE A 87 -4.24 -3.64 13.95
N GLN A 88 -4.39 -3.32 15.24
CA GLN A 88 -5.69 -3.15 15.89
C GLN A 88 -6.55 -2.05 15.23
N ASP A 89 -5.94 -0.93 14.85
CA ASP A 89 -6.65 0.16 14.16
C ASP A 89 -7.01 -0.22 12.72
N VAL A 90 -6.19 -1.04 12.07
CA VAL A 90 -6.37 -1.43 10.68
C VAL A 90 -7.44 -2.53 10.53
N ILE A 91 -7.54 -3.48 11.46
CA ILE A 91 -8.59 -4.53 11.43
C ILE A 91 -10.00 -3.94 11.49
N GLY A 92 -10.17 -2.82 12.21
CA GLY A 92 -11.46 -2.14 12.34
C GLY A 92 -11.91 -1.42 11.07
N ASN A 93 -11.05 -1.29 10.07
CA ASN A 93 -11.35 -0.60 8.83
C ASN A 93 -12.06 -1.52 7.82
N GLU A 94 -13.07 -1.01 7.13
CA GLU A 94 -13.85 -1.78 6.13
C GLU A 94 -12.96 -2.31 5.00
N ASP A 95 -11.93 -1.56 4.63
CA ASP A 95 -10.93 -1.95 3.63
C ASP A 95 -10.20 -3.25 3.97
N PHE A 96 -10.09 -3.60 5.26
CA PHE A 96 -9.44 -4.84 5.70
C PHE A 96 -10.27 -6.07 5.31
N ILE A 97 -11.59 -5.98 5.37
CA ILE A 97 -12.52 -7.06 5.02
C ILE A 97 -12.46 -7.36 3.52
N LEU A 98 -12.15 -6.34 2.71
CA LEU A 98 -12.05 -6.45 1.26
C LEU A 98 -10.70 -7.01 0.78
N LEU A 99 -9.74 -7.24 1.67
CA LEU A 99 -8.44 -7.77 1.28
C LEU A 99 -8.55 -9.23 0.82
N PRO A 100 -7.94 -9.58 -0.33
CA PRO A 100 -7.89 -10.96 -0.76
C PRO A 100 -7.06 -11.80 0.22
N VAL A 101 -7.51 -13.04 0.46
CA VAL A 101 -6.87 -14.01 1.38
C VAL A 101 -5.36 -14.14 1.13
N ASN A 102 -4.94 -14.12 -0.13
CA ASN A 102 -3.52 -14.21 -0.50
C ASN A 102 -2.66 -13.08 0.10
N GLN A 103 -3.22 -11.86 0.21
CA GLN A 103 -2.54 -10.70 0.77
C GLN A 103 -2.55 -10.74 2.30
N LEU A 104 -3.65 -11.21 2.91
CA LEU A 104 -3.72 -11.49 4.34
C LEU A 104 -2.69 -12.56 4.74
N LEU A 105 -2.64 -13.68 4.01
CA LEU A 105 -1.64 -14.74 4.23
C LEU A 105 -0.22 -14.19 4.17
N LYS A 106 0.10 -13.31 3.20
CA LYS A 106 1.43 -12.68 3.11
C LYS A 106 1.74 -11.75 4.28
N LEU A 107 0.76 -10.98 4.76
CA LEU A 107 0.90 -10.15 5.95
C LEU A 107 1.18 -11.01 7.18
N PHE A 108 0.39 -12.09 7.36
CA PHE A 108 0.47 -13.00 8.50
C PHE A 108 1.69 -13.93 8.47
N SER A 109 2.21 -14.26 7.29
CA SER A 109 3.41 -15.07 7.13
C SER A 109 4.70 -14.29 7.36
N SER A 110 4.62 -12.98 7.59
CA SER A 110 5.82 -12.19 7.89
C SER A 110 6.24 -12.40 9.34
N ASP A 111 7.49 -12.83 9.56
CA ASP A 111 8.09 -13.03 10.89
C ASP A 111 8.18 -11.74 11.73
N GLU A 112 7.90 -10.56 11.13
CA GLU A 112 7.78 -9.28 11.83
C GLU A 112 6.47 -9.15 12.61
N LEU A 113 5.48 -10.02 12.35
CA LEU A 113 4.31 -10.21 13.20
C LEU A 113 4.66 -11.05 14.44
N ARG A 114 5.80 -10.72 15.05
CA ARG A 114 6.10 -11.09 16.44
C ARG A 114 5.09 -10.35 17.31
N ALA A 115 3.95 -11.01 17.48
CA ALA A 115 2.91 -10.69 18.42
C ALA A 115 3.52 -10.15 19.71
N LYS A 116 3.16 -8.91 20.06
CA LYS A 116 3.55 -8.32 21.33
C LYS A 116 2.73 -8.92 22.49
N SER A 117 1.61 -9.57 22.18
CA SER A 117 0.71 -10.26 23.12
C SER A 117 0.15 -11.58 22.55
N GLU A 118 -0.28 -12.52 23.42
CA GLU A 118 -0.97 -13.76 22.99
C GLU A 118 -2.30 -13.48 22.26
N GLU A 119 -2.90 -12.31 22.51
CA GLU A 119 -4.11 -11.87 21.82
C GLU A 119 -3.85 -11.62 20.34
N ASP A 120 -2.74 -10.97 19.96
CA ASP A 120 -2.35 -10.75 18.56
C ASP A 120 -2.19 -12.09 17.81
N VAL A 121 -1.56 -13.09 18.45
CA VAL A 121 -1.45 -14.47 17.90
C VAL A 121 -2.83 -15.11 17.70
N SER A 122 -3.75 -14.84 18.62
CA SER A 122 -5.11 -15.38 18.57
C SER A 122 -5.91 -14.83 17.39
N ILE A 123 -5.77 -13.53 17.08
CA ILE A 123 -6.42 -12.89 15.93
C ILE A 123 -5.79 -13.33 14.61
N GLN A 124 -4.46 -13.49 14.54
CA GLN A 124 -3.80 -14.06 13.36
C GLN A 124 -4.30 -15.47 13.09
N ARG A 125 -4.34 -16.32 14.13
CA ARG A 125 -4.86 -17.68 14.02
C ARG A 125 -6.34 -17.65 13.61
N ASN A 126 -7.17 -16.84 14.25
CA ASN A 126 -8.58 -16.74 13.85
C ASN A 126 -8.73 -16.25 12.40
N ALA A 127 -8.00 -15.24 11.95
CA ALA A 127 -8.06 -14.75 10.58
C ALA A 127 -7.61 -15.79 9.54
N LEU A 128 -6.61 -16.62 9.88
CA LEU A 128 -6.13 -17.72 9.03
C LEU A 128 -7.08 -18.93 8.98
N PHE A 129 -7.81 -19.18 10.07
CA PHE A 129 -8.84 -20.22 10.16
C PHE A 129 -10.25 -19.67 9.83
N SER A 130 -10.35 -18.39 9.43
CA SER A 130 -11.60 -17.69 9.19
C SER A 130 -12.06 -17.74 7.73
N ASP A 131 -12.40 -18.94 7.27
CA ASP A 131 -13.62 -19.05 6.46
C ASP A 131 -14.89 -18.86 7.34
N ALA A 132 -14.73 -18.68 8.66
CA ALA A 132 -15.81 -18.67 9.67
C ALA A 132 -16.24 -17.31 10.27
N TYR A 133 -15.41 -16.25 10.34
CA TYR A 133 -15.87 -14.93 10.87
C TYR A 133 -16.81 -14.18 9.91
N CYS A 134 -16.90 -14.58 8.64
CA CYS A 134 -17.86 -13.99 7.70
C CYS A 134 -19.32 -14.41 7.97
N PHE A 135 -19.59 -15.33 8.92
CA PHE A 135 -20.95 -15.82 9.21
C PHE A 135 -21.58 -15.31 10.52
N SER A 136 -20.94 -14.38 11.27
CA SER A 136 -21.55 -13.85 12.52
C SER A 136 -22.23 -12.47 12.37
N LYS A 137 -22.43 -11.98 11.15
CA LYS A 137 -23.29 -10.80 10.88
C LYS A 137 -24.23 -11.02 9.69
N VAL A 138 -24.92 -12.16 9.69
CA VAL A 138 -26.25 -12.31 9.07
C VAL A 138 -27.14 -13.05 10.05
#